data_AF-A0A7J4TE30-F1
#
_entry.id   AF-A0A7J4TE30-F1
#
_cell.length_a   1.000
_cell.length_b   1.000
_cell.length_c   1.000
_cell.angle_alpha   90.00
_cell.angle_beta   90.00
_cell.angle_gamma   90.00
#
_symmetry.space_group_name_H-M   'P 1'
#
loop_
_entity.id
_entity.type
_entity.pdbx_description
1 polymer ?
#
loop_
_entity_poly.entity_id
_entity_poly.type
_entity_poly.pdbx_seq_one_letter_code
_entity_poly.pdbx_strand_id
1 'polypeptide(L)'
;MDLERIRQEASDLRSQLAEVNEEKEQWFAKKQEVSDKIVQLITAIKQEKQKRNSLTDVVKIDKEEREKLNAIIKQKIEEIRKFQEEHKGVLSAPKRKGDRKESPSFLQEQIDKLETRIETEAISFDTEKKLRKTIKDMKKRYDSVKGATGAFSDMRRLNHEIKEAKAAAEVVHRRVQEKAKASQDIHDRVLEMSKGIDPLREEEKTILKKCAELKRKAASITAALRDKQESQGELRKEADKKKAEVRKEKARHEEAILKDKEVAVEEKIKKKQKLTTEDLLVFQSQALNLEKAASKGKRNEEERASQQQSADAEKKEAMDEEEKAESSDGKSN
;
A
#
# COMPACT_ATOMS: atom_id res chain seq x y z
N MET A 1 39.35 43.32 11.73
CA MET A 1 37.89 43.53 11.71
C MET A 1 37.17 42.56 10.78
N ASP A 2 37.77 42.11 9.68
CA ASP A 2 37.07 41.27 8.69
C ASP A 2 36.74 39.85 9.17
N LEU A 3 37.59 39.25 10.01
CA LEU A 3 37.36 37.90 10.57
C LEU A 3 36.18 37.84 11.56
N GLU A 4 35.87 38.94 12.26
CA GLU A 4 34.75 38.99 13.20
C GLU A 4 33.42 39.19 12.47
N ARG A 5 33.41 40.01 11.42
CA ARG A 5 32.25 40.15 10.52
C ARG A 5 31.88 38.85 9.83
N ILE A 6 32.86 38.13 9.27
CA ILE A 6 32.62 36.83 8.62
C ILE A 6 32.12 35.79 9.63
N ARG A 7 32.55 35.87 10.90
CA ARG A 7 32.03 35.01 11.98
C ARG A 7 30.58 35.32 12.33
N GLN A 8 30.21 36.60 12.41
CA GLN A 8 28.84 37.02 12.65
C GLN A 8 27.94 36.59 11.49
N GLU A 9 28.33 36.87 10.24
CA GLU A 9 27.60 36.44 9.04
C GLU A 9 27.43 34.91 8.96
N ALA A 10 28.47 34.13 9.31
CA ALA A 10 28.37 32.68 9.36
C ALA A 10 27.48 32.18 10.51
N SER A 11 27.38 32.91 11.62
CA SER A 11 26.46 32.62 12.72
C SER A 11 25.02 32.90 12.33
N ASP A 12 24.78 34.00 11.62
CA ASP A 12 23.46 34.38 11.13
C ASP A 12 22.98 33.39 10.07
N LEU A 13 23.84 33.00 9.13
CA LEU A 13 23.54 31.95 8.14
C LEU A 13 23.25 30.59 8.78
N ARG A 14 23.93 30.24 9.89
CA ARG A 14 23.62 29.02 10.66
C ARG A 14 22.26 29.09 11.34
N SER A 15 21.92 30.25 11.90
CA SER A 15 20.63 30.46 12.57
C SER A 15 19.50 30.39 11.55
N GLN A 16 19.65 31.05 10.40
CA GLN A 16 18.71 30.96 9.28
C GLN A 16 18.60 29.53 8.73
N LEU A 17 19.70 28.78 8.66
CA LEU A 17 19.67 27.38 8.26
C LEU A 17 18.92 26.50 9.27
N ALA A 18 19.06 26.77 10.57
CA ALA A 18 18.34 26.06 11.62
C ALA A 18 16.83 26.33 11.52
N GLU A 19 16.43 27.59 11.37
CA GLU A 19 15.03 27.99 11.17
C GLU A 19 14.42 27.33 9.92
N VAL A 20 15.10 27.41 8.77
CA VAL A 20 14.62 26.79 7.53
C VAL A 20 14.56 25.26 7.68
N ASN A 21 15.47 24.64 8.41
CA ASN A 21 15.41 23.20 8.68
C ASN A 21 14.24 22.84 9.59
N GLU A 22 13.94 23.63 10.62
CA GLU A 22 12.79 23.41 11.49
C GLU A 22 11.48 23.55 10.72
N GLU A 23 11.33 24.60 9.92
CA GLU A 23 10.19 24.76 9.01
C GLU A 23 10.07 23.56 8.07
N LYS A 24 11.19 23.10 7.49
CA LYS A 24 11.24 21.96 6.59
C LYS A 24 10.73 20.69 7.29
N GLU A 25 11.17 20.40 8.52
CA GLU A 25 10.69 19.25 9.30
C GLU A 25 9.18 19.36 9.61
N GLN A 26 8.69 20.55 9.99
CA GLN A 26 7.25 20.77 10.21
C GLN A 26 6.42 20.53 8.94
N TRP A 27 6.89 21.00 7.78
CA TRP A 27 6.21 20.76 6.50
C TRP A 27 6.32 19.30 6.06
N PHE A 28 7.42 18.59 6.36
CA PHE A 28 7.55 17.16 6.12
C PHE A 28 6.59 16.34 6.99
N ALA A 29 6.45 16.69 8.28
CA ALA A 29 5.48 16.05 9.16
C ALA A 29 4.04 16.22 8.63
N LYS A 30 3.66 17.46 8.27
CA LYS A 30 2.35 17.75 7.65
C LYS A 30 2.14 16.99 6.35
N LYS A 31 3.17 16.89 5.51
CA LYS A 31 3.12 16.09 4.27
C LYS A 31 2.82 14.62 4.59
N GLN A 32 3.54 14.05 5.55
CA GLN A 32 3.38 12.66 5.93
C GLN A 32 1.97 12.38 6.45
N GLU A 33 1.44 13.25 7.33
CA GLU A 33 0.07 13.14 7.81
C GLU A 33 -0.98 13.18 6.69
N VAL A 34 -0.85 14.12 5.74
CA VAL A 34 -1.77 14.22 4.60
C VAL A 34 -1.64 13.01 3.69
N SER A 35 -0.42 12.54 3.43
CA SER A 35 -0.18 11.37 2.59
C SER A 35 -0.75 10.09 3.24
N ASP A 36 -0.56 9.92 4.55
CA ASP A 36 -1.12 8.79 5.31
C ASP A 36 -2.65 8.81 5.29
N LYS A 37 -3.28 9.99 5.46
CA LYS A 37 -4.74 10.16 5.31
C LYS A 37 -5.22 9.80 3.92
N ILE A 38 -4.51 10.22 2.87
CA ILE A 38 -4.84 9.87 1.48
C ILE A 38 -4.74 8.35 1.27
N VAL A 39 -3.67 7.72 1.75
CA VAL A 39 -3.48 6.27 1.64
C VAL A 39 -4.59 5.53 2.38
N GLN A 40 -4.94 5.93 3.60
CA GLN A 40 -6.04 5.35 4.38
C GLN A 40 -7.40 5.50 3.69
N LEU A 41 -7.69 6.66 3.10
CA LEU A 41 -8.93 6.85 2.33
C LEU A 41 -8.94 6.00 1.06
N ILE A 42 -7.80 5.87 0.37
CA ILE A 42 -7.68 5.02 -0.83
C ILE A 42 -7.89 3.55 -0.46
N THR A 43 -7.31 3.07 0.65
CA THR A 43 -7.49 1.68 1.09
C THR A 43 -8.93 1.43 1.51
N ALA A 44 -9.57 2.34 2.24
CA ALA A 44 -10.99 2.26 2.58
C ALA A 44 -11.88 2.22 1.32
N ILE A 45 -11.61 3.09 0.33
CA ILE A 45 -12.33 3.08 -0.95
C ILE A 45 -12.13 1.77 -1.69
N LYS A 46 -10.92 1.20 -1.70
CA LYS A 46 -10.66 -0.11 -2.35
C LYS A 46 -11.47 -1.21 -1.68
N GLN A 47 -11.52 -1.25 -0.34
CA GLN A 47 -12.31 -2.23 0.40
C GLN A 47 -13.82 -2.09 0.13
N GLU A 48 -14.36 -0.86 0.16
CA GLU A 48 -15.77 -0.61 -0.16
C GLU A 48 -16.10 -0.91 -1.63
N LYS A 49 -15.16 -0.65 -2.57
CA LYS A 49 -15.30 -1.07 -3.97
C LYS A 49 -15.35 -2.59 -4.11
N GLN A 50 -14.53 -3.33 -3.36
CA GLN A 50 -14.57 -4.81 -3.36
C GLN A 50 -15.91 -5.32 -2.83
N LYS A 51 -16.42 -4.77 -1.72
CA LYS A 51 -17.74 -5.11 -1.18
C LYS A 51 -18.85 -4.84 -2.20
N ARG A 52 -18.85 -3.66 -2.84
CA ARG A 52 -19.79 -3.31 -3.91
C ARG A 52 -19.73 -4.29 -5.08
N ASN A 53 -18.54 -4.65 -5.53
CA ASN A 53 -18.37 -5.59 -6.65
C ASN A 53 -18.93 -6.96 -6.28
N SER A 54 -18.64 -7.47 -5.08
CA SER A 54 -19.20 -8.74 -4.61
C SER A 54 -20.73 -8.73 -4.57
N LEU A 55 -21.35 -7.64 -4.08
CA LEU A 55 -22.81 -7.49 -4.09
C LEU A 55 -23.36 -7.39 -5.51
N THR A 56 -22.66 -6.69 -6.40
CA THR A 56 -23.07 -6.52 -7.80
C THR A 56 -23.04 -7.85 -8.54
N ASP A 57 -22.03 -8.68 -8.30
CA ASP A 57 -21.94 -10.01 -8.91
C ASP A 57 -23.02 -10.95 -8.37
N VAL A 58 -23.30 -10.90 -7.07
CA VAL A 58 -24.43 -11.64 -6.49
C VAL A 58 -25.77 -11.15 -7.08
N VAL A 59 -25.94 -9.83 -7.29
CA VAL A 59 -27.13 -9.28 -7.94
C VAL A 59 -27.26 -9.77 -9.39
N LYS A 60 -26.16 -9.96 -10.13
CA LYS A 60 -26.20 -10.54 -11.48
C LYS A 60 -26.69 -11.99 -11.44
N ILE A 61 -26.12 -12.82 -10.55
CA ILE A 61 -26.54 -14.21 -10.37
C ILE A 61 -28.02 -14.28 -10.01
N ASP A 62 -28.46 -13.47 -9.05
CA ASP A 62 -29.87 -13.42 -8.62
C ASP A 62 -30.80 -12.95 -9.77
N LYS A 63 -30.34 -12.06 -10.65
CA LYS A 63 -31.09 -11.65 -11.85
C LYS A 63 -31.22 -12.79 -12.85
N GLU A 64 -30.16 -13.56 -13.10
CA GLU A 64 -30.20 -14.72 -13.98
C GLU A 64 -31.14 -15.81 -13.42
N GLU A 65 -31.10 -16.07 -12.11
CA GLU A 65 -32.06 -16.97 -11.45
C GLU A 65 -33.50 -16.50 -11.63
N ARG A 66 -33.76 -15.19 -11.43
CA ARG A 66 -35.07 -14.59 -11.64
C ARG A 66 -35.55 -14.73 -13.08
N GLU A 67 -34.66 -14.54 -14.05
CA GLU A 67 -34.99 -14.71 -15.48
C GLU A 67 -35.34 -16.15 -15.82
N LYS A 68 -34.58 -17.13 -15.30
CA LYS A 68 -34.89 -18.56 -15.45
C LYS A 68 -36.25 -18.90 -14.86
N LEU A 69 -36.55 -18.43 -13.63
CA LEU A 69 -37.85 -18.64 -13.01
C LEU A 69 -38.98 -17.98 -13.80
N ASN A 70 -38.78 -16.77 -14.30
CA ASN A 70 -39.76 -16.08 -15.14
C ASN A 70 -39.99 -16.80 -16.48
N ALA A 71 -38.97 -17.40 -17.07
CA ALA A 71 -39.09 -18.21 -18.27
C ALA A 71 -39.93 -19.48 -18.01
N ILE A 72 -39.66 -20.18 -16.91
CA ILE A 72 -40.45 -21.36 -16.49
C ILE A 72 -41.91 -20.96 -16.22
N ILE A 73 -42.15 -19.84 -15.54
CA ILE A 73 -43.50 -19.33 -15.29
C ILE A 73 -44.23 -19.04 -16.61
N LYS A 74 -43.57 -18.41 -17.58
CA LYS A 74 -44.17 -18.14 -18.91
C LYS A 74 -44.52 -19.44 -19.64
N GLN A 75 -43.60 -20.41 -19.67
CA GLN A 75 -43.84 -21.72 -20.30
C GLN A 75 -45.05 -22.43 -19.66
N LYS A 76 -45.11 -22.51 -18.33
CA LYS A 76 -46.24 -23.15 -17.62
C LYS A 76 -47.56 -22.39 -17.82
N ILE A 77 -47.53 -21.06 -17.93
CA ILE A 77 -48.73 -20.27 -18.26
C ILE A 77 -49.21 -20.57 -19.68
N GLU A 78 -48.29 -20.71 -20.64
CA GLU A 78 -48.64 -21.11 -22.02
C GLU A 78 -49.19 -22.53 -22.08
N GLU A 79 -48.61 -23.47 -21.34
CA GLU A 79 -49.14 -24.83 -21.18
C GLU A 79 -50.56 -24.80 -20.62
N ILE A 80 -50.81 -24.00 -19.57
CA ILE A 80 -52.17 -23.82 -19.04
C ILE A 80 -53.11 -23.23 -20.10
N ARG A 81 -52.68 -22.24 -20.88
CA ARG A 81 -53.52 -21.64 -21.92
C ARG A 81 -53.90 -22.68 -22.98
N LYS A 82 -52.94 -23.45 -23.47
CA LYS A 82 -53.18 -24.55 -24.42
C LYS A 82 -54.11 -25.61 -23.82
N PHE A 83 -53.86 -26.02 -22.59
CA PHE A 83 -54.68 -26.98 -21.86
C PHE A 83 -56.12 -26.47 -21.67
N GLN A 84 -56.30 -25.19 -21.36
CA GLN A 84 -57.61 -24.55 -21.27
C GLN A 84 -58.32 -24.50 -22.63
N GLU A 85 -57.60 -24.26 -23.73
CA GLU A 85 -58.18 -24.27 -25.07
C GLU A 85 -58.58 -25.68 -25.53
N GLU A 86 -57.74 -26.68 -25.30
CA GLU A 86 -58.02 -28.09 -25.61
C GLU A 86 -59.21 -28.62 -24.81
N HIS A 87 -59.35 -28.19 -23.55
CA HIS A 87 -60.42 -28.61 -22.66
C HIS A 87 -61.54 -27.56 -22.50
N LYS A 88 -61.66 -26.56 -23.38
CA LYS A 88 -62.70 -25.49 -23.31
C LYS A 88 -64.11 -26.06 -23.17
N GLY A 89 -64.43 -27.15 -23.86
CA GLY A 89 -65.76 -27.80 -23.78
C GLY A 89 -66.02 -28.55 -22.47
N VAL A 90 -64.99 -28.96 -21.75
CA VAL A 90 -65.06 -29.75 -20.52
C VAL A 90 -64.91 -28.87 -19.26
N LEU A 91 -64.12 -27.80 -19.37
CA LEU A 91 -63.85 -26.83 -18.30
C LEU A 91 -64.88 -25.69 -18.22
N SER A 92 -65.58 -25.37 -19.32
CA SER A 92 -66.62 -24.33 -19.35
C SER A 92 -67.99 -24.80 -18.84
N ALA A 93 -68.16 -26.11 -18.62
CA ALA A 93 -69.36 -26.64 -17.99
C ALA A 93 -69.48 -26.00 -16.60
N PRO A 94 -70.50 -25.17 -16.34
CA PRO A 94 -70.61 -24.46 -15.08
C PRO A 94 -70.82 -25.49 -13.98
N LYS A 95 -69.80 -25.70 -13.14
CA LYS A 95 -69.99 -26.30 -11.82
C LYS A 95 -70.91 -25.38 -11.03
N ARG A 96 -72.21 -25.58 -11.16
CA ARG A 96 -73.18 -25.06 -10.19
C ARG A 96 -72.77 -25.66 -8.86
N LYS A 97 -72.27 -24.82 -7.96
CA LYS A 97 -71.95 -25.18 -6.58
C LYS A 97 -73.22 -25.77 -5.95
N GLY A 98 -73.33 -27.09 -5.87
CA GLY A 98 -74.48 -27.75 -5.25
C GLY A 98 -74.91 -29.09 -5.86
N ASP A 99 -74.55 -29.39 -7.11
CA ASP A 99 -75.03 -30.62 -7.75
C ASP A 99 -74.16 -31.84 -7.38
N ARG A 100 -74.37 -32.35 -6.15
CA ARG A 100 -73.94 -33.71 -5.75
C ARG A 100 -74.49 -34.80 -6.69
N LYS A 101 -75.48 -34.46 -7.53
CA LYS A 101 -76.15 -35.34 -8.49
C LYS A 101 -75.29 -35.72 -9.71
N GLU A 102 -74.14 -35.07 -9.92
CA GLU A 102 -73.26 -35.33 -11.07
C GLU A 102 -71.83 -35.70 -10.66
N SER A 103 -71.59 -36.17 -9.44
CA SER A 103 -70.26 -36.71 -9.11
C SER A 103 -70.07 -38.08 -9.80
N PRO A 104 -68.86 -38.42 -10.27
CA PRO A 104 -68.60 -39.72 -10.89
C PRO A 104 -69.07 -40.88 -10.00
N SER A 105 -68.76 -40.83 -8.70
CA SER A 105 -69.17 -41.86 -7.73
C SER A 105 -70.69 -41.97 -7.58
N PHE A 106 -71.43 -40.86 -7.61
CA PHE A 106 -72.88 -40.87 -7.50
C PHE A 106 -73.56 -41.38 -8.78
N LEU A 107 -73.03 -41.03 -9.96
CA LEU A 107 -73.49 -41.57 -11.23
C LEU A 107 -73.21 -43.08 -11.32
N GLN A 108 -72.06 -43.53 -10.82
CA GLN A 108 -71.70 -44.96 -10.75
C GLN A 108 -72.65 -45.74 -9.84
N GLU A 109 -72.92 -45.26 -8.62
CA GLU A 109 -73.90 -45.90 -7.73
C GLU A 109 -75.32 -45.96 -8.32
N GLN A 110 -75.74 -44.94 -9.09
CA GLN A 110 -77.05 -44.96 -9.74
C GLN A 110 -77.10 -45.94 -10.92
N ILE A 111 -76.02 -46.04 -11.69
CA ILE A 111 -75.90 -47.02 -12.77
C ILE A 111 -76.00 -48.43 -12.18
N ASP A 112 -75.22 -48.73 -11.14
CA ASP A 112 -75.19 -50.04 -10.50
C ASP A 112 -76.57 -50.41 -9.93
N LYS A 113 -77.25 -49.48 -9.24
CA LYS A 113 -78.62 -49.70 -8.73
C LYS A 113 -79.64 -49.98 -9.84
N LEU A 114 -79.54 -49.30 -10.98
CA LEU A 114 -80.43 -49.51 -12.12
C LEU A 114 -80.12 -50.84 -12.85
N GLU A 115 -78.87 -51.26 -12.90
CA GLU A 115 -78.44 -52.55 -13.46
C GLU A 115 -78.91 -53.71 -12.58
N THR A 116 -78.67 -53.65 -11.26
CA THR A 116 -79.17 -54.67 -10.32
C THR A 116 -80.69 -54.78 -10.37
N ARG A 117 -81.40 -53.68 -10.55
CA ARG A 117 -82.87 -53.67 -10.67
C ARG A 117 -83.35 -54.39 -11.93
N ILE A 118 -82.67 -54.21 -13.06
CA ILE A 118 -82.97 -54.94 -14.30
C ILE A 118 -82.69 -56.44 -14.15
N GLU A 119 -81.65 -56.80 -13.40
CA GLU A 119 -81.25 -58.21 -13.19
C GLU A 119 -82.15 -58.96 -12.20
N THR A 120 -82.73 -58.26 -11.22
CA THR A 120 -83.48 -58.88 -10.10
C THR A 120 -85.00 -58.77 -10.19
N GLU A 121 -85.55 -57.78 -10.91
CA GLU A 121 -87.01 -57.58 -11.03
C GLU A 121 -87.55 -58.08 -12.38
N ALA A 122 -88.72 -58.73 -12.37
CA ALA A 122 -89.43 -59.10 -13.59
C ALA A 122 -90.15 -57.86 -14.17
N ILE A 123 -89.46 -57.10 -15.02
CA ILE A 123 -89.96 -55.84 -15.60
C ILE A 123 -90.46 -56.06 -17.03
N SER A 124 -91.46 -55.28 -17.46
CA SER A 124 -91.96 -55.33 -18.84
C SER A 124 -90.87 -54.89 -19.85
N PHE A 125 -90.92 -55.43 -21.07
CA PHE A 125 -89.93 -55.13 -22.11
C PHE A 125 -89.80 -53.62 -22.42
N ASP A 126 -90.91 -52.87 -22.39
CA ASP A 126 -90.90 -51.43 -22.63
C ASP A 126 -90.21 -50.63 -21.51
N THR A 127 -90.39 -51.07 -20.26
CA THR A 127 -89.72 -50.47 -19.09
C THR A 127 -88.23 -50.81 -19.04
N GLU A 128 -87.85 -52.04 -19.42
CA GLU A 128 -86.44 -52.43 -19.55
C GLU A 128 -85.73 -51.59 -20.62
N LYS A 129 -86.38 -51.36 -21.78
CA LYS A 129 -85.84 -50.53 -22.85
C LYS A 129 -85.63 -49.07 -22.43
N LYS A 130 -86.53 -48.53 -21.60
CA LYS A 130 -86.39 -47.17 -21.02
C LYS A 130 -85.23 -47.12 -20.02
N LEU A 131 -85.12 -48.10 -19.12
CA LEU A 131 -84.04 -48.18 -18.13
C LEU A 131 -82.66 -48.37 -18.78
N ARG A 132 -82.55 -49.21 -19.81
CA ARG A 132 -81.31 -49.37 -20.60
C ARG A 132 -80.90 -48.07 -21.30
N LYS A 133 -81.86 -47.29 -21.82
CA LYS A 133 -81.58 -45.95 -22.39
C LYS A 133 -81.06 -45.00 -21.33
N THR A 134 -81.69 -44.95 -20.15
CA THR A 134 -81.23 -44.10 -19.04
C THR A 134 -79.85 -44.51 -18.53
N ILE A 135 -79.55 -45.81 -18.43
CA ILE A 135 -78.22 -46.31 -18.07
C ILE A 135 -77.19 -45.89 -19.12
N LYS A 136 -77.51 -46.01 -20.41
CA LYS A 136 -76.61 -45.59 -21.51
C LYS A 136 -76.33 -44.09 -21.46
N ASP A 137 -77.34 -43.27 -21.18
CA ASP A 137 -77.19 -41.82 -21.04
C ASP A 137 -76.42 -41.45 -19.76
N MET A 138 -76.63 -42.16 -18.65
CA MET A 138 -75.86 -41.99 -17.41
C MET A 138 -74.40 -42.42 -17.57
N LYS A 139 -74.10 -43.52 -18.27
CA LYS A 139 -72.73 -43.95 -18.61
C LYS A 139 -72.00 -42.90 -19.45
N LYS A 140 -72.67 -42.35 -20.48
CA LYS A 140 -72.13 -41.23 -21.26
C LYS A 140 -71.82 -39.99 -20.41
N ARG A 141 -72.71 -39.67 -19.45
CA ARG A 141 -72.47 -38.57 -18.49
C ARG A 141 -71.31 -38.89 -17.56
N TYR A 142 -71.21 -40.11 -17.05
CA TYR A 142 -70.11 -40.57 -16.21
C TYR A 142 -68.75 -40.44 -16.91
N ASP A 143 -68.62 -40.89 -18.16
CA ASP A 143 -67.38 -40.79 -18.92
C ASP A 143 -66.99 -39.32 -19.19
N SER A 144 -67.98 -38.47 -19.50
CA SER A 144 -67.77 -37.04 -19.69
C SER A 144 -67.31 -36.33 -18.40
N VAL A 145 -67.94 -36.63 -17.26
CA VAL A 145 -67.57 -36.06 -15.96
C VAL A 145 -66.21 -36.61 -15.48
N LYS A 146 -65.91 -37.89 -15.72
CA LYS A 146 -64.63 -38.52 -15.35
C LYS A 146 -63.46 -37.87 -16.09
N GLY A 147 -63.60 -37.65 -17.40
CA GLY A 147 -62.62 -36.90 -18.21
C GLY A 147 -62.46 -35.46 -17.72
N ALA A 148 -63.55 -34.82 -17.29
CA ALA A 148 -63.50 -33.49 -16.68
C ALA A 148 -62.72 -33.46 -15.37
N THR A 149 -62.96 -34.41 -14.47
CA THR A 149 -62.26 -34.47 -13.18
C THR A 149 -60.74 -34.65 -13.32
N GLY A 150 -60.28 -35.47 -14.27
CA GLY A 150 -58.85 -35.61 -14.58
C GLY A 150 -58.25 -34.30 -15.09
N ALA A 151 -58.93 -33.64 -16.03
CA ALA A 151 -58.47 -32.35 -16.53
C ALA A 151 -58.42 -31.26 -15.44
N PHE A 152 -59.39 -31.26 -14.52
CA PHE A 152 -59.37 -30.35 -13.37
C PHE A 152 -58.24 -30.64 -12.38
N SER A 153 -57.83 -31.91 -12.17
CA SER A 153 -56.70 -32.24 -11.30
C SER A 153 -55.37 -31.79 -11.92
N ASP A 154 -55.16 -32.03 -13.21
CA ASP A 154 -53.94 -31.59 -13.91
C ASP A 154 -53.83 -30.07 -13.94
N MET A 155 -54.94 -29.38 -14.20
CA MET A 155 -55.03 -27.93 -14.12
C MET A 155 -54.72 -27.40 -12.70
N ARG A 156 -55.20 -28.07 -11.64
CA ARG A 156 -54.86 -27.68 -10.27
C ARG A 156 -53.38 -27.86 -9.98
N ARG A 157 -52.79 -28.98 -10.43
CA ARG A 157 -51.35 -29.25 -10.27
C ARG A 157 -50.52 -28.17 -10.96
N LEU A 158 -50.80 -27.87 -12.23
CA LEU A 158 -50.11 -26.82 -12.98
C LEU A 158 -50.25 -25.44 -12.32
N ASN A 159 -51.44 -25.09 -11.83
CA ASN A 159 -51.63 -23.84 -11.09
C ASN A 159 -50.85 -23.79 -9.78
N HIS A 160 -50.74 -24.92 -9.07
CA HIS A 160 -49.94 -25.02 -7.86
C HIS A 160 -48.47 -24.78 -8.17
N GLU A 161 -47.93 -25.44 -9.19
CA GLU A 161 -46.54 -25.29 -9.60
C GLU A 161 -46.22 -23.86 -10.07
N ILE A 162 -47.15 -23.18 -10.76
CA ILE A 162 -47.01 -21.76 -11.11
C ILE A 162 -47.00 -20.89 -9.85
N LYS A 163 -47.85 -21.20 -8.87
CA LYS A 163 -47.91 -20.44 -7.62
C LYS A 163 -46.59 -20.56 -6.84
N GLU A 164 -46.01 -21.75 -6.78
CA GLU A 164 -44.71 -22.00 -6.17
C GLU A 164 -43.59 -21.28 -6.93
N ALA A 165 -43.56 -21.40 -8.26
CA ALA A 165 -42.57 -20.72 -9.08
C ALA A 165 -42.66 -19.18 -8.93
N LYS A 166 -43.87 -18.62 -8.87
CA LYS A 166 -44.10 -17.19 -8.59
C LYS A 166 -43.61 -16.79 -7.20
N ALA A 167 -43.87 -17.60 -6.18
CA ALA A 167 -43.37 -17.33 -4.83
C ALA A 167 -41.84 -17.33 -4.78
N ALA A 168 -41.20 -18.31 -5.44
CA ALA A 168 -39.74 -18.37 -5.56
C ALA A 168 -39.18 -17.15 -6.31
N ALA A 169 -39.81 -16.75 -7.42
CA ALA A 169 -39.39 -15.58 -8.20
C ALA A 169 -39.51 -14.28 -7.40
N GLU A 170 -40.54 -14.15 -6.56
CA GLU A 170 -40.74 -12.96 -5.70
C GLU A 170 -39.68 -12.89 -4.60
N VAL A 171 -39.32 -14.02 -3.99
CA VAL A 171 -38.21 -14.10 -3.02
C VAL A 171 -36.89 -13.64 -3.66
N VAL A 172 -36.58 -14.15 -4.86
CA VAL A 172 -35.38 -13.73 -5.59
C VAL A 172 -35.47 -12.26 -5.97
N HIS A 173 -36.65 -11.77 -6.39
CA HIS A 173 -36.85 -10.36 -6.72
C HIS A 173 -36.58 -9.44 -5.52
N ARG A 174 -37.12 -9.78 -4.35
CA ARG A 174 -36.88 -9.04 -3.12
C ARG A 174 -35.39 -9.05 -2.75
N ARG A 175 -34.72 -10.20 -2.87
CA ARG A 175 -33.28 -10.34 -2.63
C ARG A 175 -32.45 -9.45 -3.57
N VAL A 176 -32.81 -9.38 -4.85
CA VAL A 176 -32.19 -8.46 -5.82
C VAL A 176 -32.38 -7.01 -5.40
N GLN A 177 -33.59 -6.61 -4.99
CA GLN A 177 -33.87 -5.23 -4.59
C GLN A 177 -33.05 -4.82 -3.36
N GLU A 178 -33.02 -5.67 -2.32
CA GLU A 178 -32.29 -5.40 -1.08
C GLU A 178 -30.77 -5.29 -1.34
N LYS A 179 -30.19 -6.24 -2.09
CA LYS A 179 -28.77 -6.21 -2.44
C LYS A 179 -28.41 -5.07 -3.40
N ALA A 180 -29.31 -4.72 -4.32
CA ALA A 180 -29.11 -3.59 -5.22
C ALA A 180 -29.10 -2.27 -4.47
N LYS A 181 -30.01 -2.07 -3.50
CA LYS A 181 -30.00 -0.92 -2.59
C LYS A 181 -28.71 -0.86 -1.79
N ALA A 182 -28.30 -1.96 -1.18
CA ALA A 182 -27.04 -2.02 -0.43
C ALA A 182 -25.80 -1.71 -1.31
N SER A 183 -25.80 -2.17 -2.56
CA SER A 183 -24.74 -1.85 -3.53
C SER A 183 -24.73 -0.36 -3.90
N GLN A 184 -25.91 0.24 -4.05
CA GLN A 184 -26.06 1.67 -4.30
C GLN A 184 -25.59 2.50 -3.12
N ASP A 185 -25.97 2.15 -1.89
CA ASP A 185 -25.53 2.85 -0.68
C ASP A 185 -23.99 2.85 -0.56
N ILE A 186 -23.35 1.72 -0.87
CA ILE A 186 -21.88 1.63 -0.89
C ILE A 186 -21.29 2.45 -2.04
N HIS A 187 -21.94 2.47 -3.21
CA HIS A 187 -21.50 3.32 -4.32
C HIS A 187 -21.50 4.80 -3.93
N ASP A 188 -22.57 5.26 -3.29
CA ASP A 188 -22.73 6.65 -2.85
C ASP A 188 -21.68 7.00 -1.79
N ARG A 189 -21.45 6.13 -0.80
CA ARG A 189 -20.36 6.29 0.18
C ARG A 189 -18.98 6.37 -0.48
N VAL A 190 -18.70 5.53 -1.48
CA VAL A 190 -17.43 5.58 -2.21
C VAL A 190 -17.28 6.90 -2.97
N LEU A 191 -18.38 7.42 -3.51
CA LEU A 191 -18.38 8.70 -4.22
C LEU A 191 -18.12 9.87 -3.27
N GLU A 192 -18.72 9.86 -2.09
CA GLU A 192 -18.42 10.83 -1.02
C GLU A 192 -16.96 10.76 -0.56
N MET A 193 -16.44 9.56 -0.28
CA MET A 193 -15.03 9.39 0.10
C MET A 193 -14.08 9.85 -1.01
N SER A 194 -14.45 9.63 -2.28
CA SER A 194 -13.66 10.05 -3.43
C SER A 194 -13.61 11.58 -3.55
N LYS A 195 -14.74 12.27 -3.32
CA LYS A 195 -14.79 13.74 -3.24
C LYS A 195 -13.92 14.29 -2.11
N GLY A 196 -13.81 13.58 -0.99
CA GLY A 196 -12.93 13.94 0.13
C GLY A 196 -11.43 13.81 -0.17
N ILE A 197 -11.03 13.03 -1.18
CA ILE A 197 -9.61 12.86 -1.56
C ILE A 197 -9.09 14.04 -2.39
N ASP A 198 -9.93 14.62 -3.24
CA ASP A 198 -9.53 15.73 -4.10
C ASP A 198 -8.97 16.96 -3.34
N PRO A 199 -9.59 17.46 -2.24
CA PRO A 199 -9.02 18.56 -1.48
C PRO A 199 -7.70 18.16 -0.81
N LEU A 200 -7.59 16.94 -0.28
CA LEU A 200 -6.35 16.45 0.33
C LEU A 200 -5.21 16.34 -0.69
N ARG A 201 -5.51 15.97 -1.94
CA ARG A 201 -4.53 15.95 -3.03
C ARG A 201 -4.06 17.35 -3.41
N GLU A 202 -4.95 18.33 -3.42
CA GLU A 202 -4.54 19.73 -3.64
C GLU A 202 -3.70 20.26 -2.47
N GLU A 203 -4.07 19.95 -1.22
CA GLU A 203 -3.25 20.24 -0.05
C GLU A 203 -1.87 19.60 -0.15
N GLU A 204 -1.78 18.31 -0.50
CA GLU A 204 -0.51 17.62 -0.70
C GLU A 204 0.36 18.30 -1.77
N LYS A 205 -0.22 18.72 -2.90
CA LYS A 205 0.50 19.47 -3.95
C LYS A 205 1.02 20.81 -3.42
N THR A 206 0.24 21.55 -2.64
CA THR A 206 0.68 22.84 -2.08
C THR A 206 1.80 22.64 -1.06
N ILE A 207 1.72 21.61 -0.22
CA ILE A 207 2.76 21.23 0.75
C ILE A 207 4.03 20.83 -0.01
N LEU A 208 3.93 20.00 -1.04
CA LEU A 208 5.07 19.58 -1.87
C LEU A 208 5.78 20.77 -2.52
N LYS A 209 5.03 21.75 -3.04
CA LYS A 209 5.60 22.99 -3.58
C LYS A 209 6.38 23.76 -2.51
N LYS A 210 5.78 23.96 -1.32
CA LYS A 210 6.43 24.64 -0.20
C LYS A 210 7.67 23.89 0.30
N CYS A 211 7.63 22.57 0.41
CA CYS A 211 8.79 21.75 0.75
C CYS A 211 9.91 21.89 -0.29
N ALA A 212 9.58 21.96 -1.58
CA ALA A 212 10.56 22.13 -2.64
C ALA A 212 11.22 23.53 -2.58
N GLU A 213 10.44 24.57 -2.31
CA GLU A 213 10.95 25.94 -2.09
C GLU A 213 11.87 26.02 -0.87
N LEU A 214 11.46 25.43 0.26
CA LEU A 214 12.29 25.36 1.47
C LEU A 214 13.58 24.57 1.24
N LYS A 215 13.52 23.47 0.48
CA LYS A 215 14.71 22.70 0.10
C LYS A 215 15.67 23.54 -0.77
N ARG A 216 15.16 24.35 -1.69
CA ARG A 216 15.98 25.30 -2.49
C ARG A 216 16.60 26.38 -1.62
N LYS A 217 15.84 26.97 -0.69
CA LYS A 217 16.34 27.96 0.27
C LYS A 217 17.44 27.38 1.16
N ALA A 218 17.21 26.20 1.72
CA ALA A 218 18.20 25.48 2.53
C ALA A 218 19.48 25.19 1.74
N ALA A 219 19.36 24.74 0.48
CA ALA A 219 20.52 24.50 -0.39
C ALA A 219 21.31 25.79 -0.67
N SER A 220 20.62 26.90 -0.96
CA SER A 220 21.26 28.20 -1.18
C SER A 220 21.97 28.73 0.07
N ILE A 221 21.37 28.59 1.25
CA ILE A 221 21.98 29.00 2.53
C ILE A 221 23.19 28.10 2.84
N THR A 222 23.09 26.80 2.58
CA THR A 222 24.20 25.86 2.78
C THR A 222 25.38 26.19 1.85
N ALA A 223 25.12 26.54 0.59
CA ALA A 223 26.14 26.99 -0.35
C ALA A 223 26.81 28.30 0.13
N ALA A 224 26.01 29.30 0.50
CA ALA A 224 26.53 30.56 1.03
C ALA A 224 27.35 30.37 2.32
N LEU A 225 26.92 29.48 3.22
CA LEU A 225 27.66 29.13 4.42
C LEU A 225 28.99 28.46 4.07
N ARG A 226 29.02 27.56 3.08
CA ARG A 226 30.24 26.90 2.62
C ARG A 226 31.24 27.91 2.05
N ASP A 227 30.81 28.83 1.20
CA ASP A 227 31.67 29.87 0.63
C ASP A 227 32.25 30.79 1.72
N LYS A 228 31.44 31.11 2.74
CA LYS A 228 31.87 31.88 3.91
C LYS A 228 32.85 31.10 4.81
N GLN A 229 32.68 29.78 4.91
CA GLN A 229 33.62 28.92 5.64
C GLN A 229 34.95 28.75 4.90
N GLU A 230 34.94 28.64 3.58
CA GLU A 230 36.14 28.55 2.74
C GLU A 230 36.95 29.86 2.82
N SER A 231 36.31 31.02 2.62
CA SER A 231 36.95 32.34 2.80
C SER A 231 37.45 32.56 4.24
N GLN A 232 36.73 32.07 5.26
CA GLN A 232 37.23 32.08 6.64
C GLN A 232 38.48 31.21 6.81
N GLY A 233 38.53 30.03 6.16
CA GLY A 233 39.67 29.13 6.18
C GLY A 233 40.91 29.74 5.52
N GLU A 234 40.74 30.44 4.40
CA GLU A 234 41.81 31.17 3.71
C GLU A 234 42.36 32.31 4.55
N LEU A 235 41.48 33.15 5.12
CA LEU A 235 41.88 34.25 6.00
C LEU A 235 42.58 33.74 7.28
N ARG A 236 42.17 32.60 7.82
CA ARG A 236 42.88 31.96 8.95
C ARG A 236 44.27 31.50 8.53
N LYS A 237 44.41 30.82 7.39
CA LYS A 237 45.73 30.40 6.86
C LYS A 237 46.65 31.60 6.65
N GLU A 238 46.14 32.72 6.13
CA GLU A 238 46.94 33.92 5.94
C GLU A 238 47.30 34.61 7.26
N ALA A 239 46.37 34.66 8.22
CA ALA A 239 46.66 35.16 9.56
C ALA A 239 47.69 34.30 10.30
N ASP A 240 47.63 32.97 10.13
CA ASP A 240 48.58 32.03 10.73
C ASP A 240 49.96 32.13 10.07
N LYS A 241 50.03 32.34 8.76
CA LYS A 241 51.29 32.67 8.04
C LYS A 241 51.92 33.96 8.57
N LYS A 242 51.15 35.05 8.65
CA LYS A 242 51.63 36.33 9.19
C LYS A 242 52.08 36.21 10.65
N LYS A 243 51.35 35.47 11.48
CA LYS A 243 51.78 35.18 12.87
C LYS A 243 53.05 34.34 12.92
N ALA A 244 53.21 33.37 12.03
CA ALA A 244 54.42 32.56 11.94
C ALA A 244 55.63 33.38 11.47
N GLU A 245 55.45 34.30 10.52
CA GLU A 245 56.48 35.25 10.08
C GLU A 245 56.88 36.19 11.21
N VAL A 246 55.92 36.81 11.91
CA VAL A 246 56.20 37.66 13.07
C VAL A 246 56.89 36.88 14.18
N ARG A 247 56.52 35.62 14.43
CA ARG A 247 57.22 34.76 15.40
C ARG A 247 58.65 34.45 14.95
N LYS A 248 58.89 34.19 13.66
CA LYS A 248 60.23 33.95 13.10
C LYS A 248 61.08 35.21 13.15
N GLU A 249 60.51 36.38 12.86
CA GLU A 249 61.21 37.67 12.95
C GLU A 249 61.56 38.01 14.40
N LYS A 250 60.63 37.82 15.35
CA LYS A 250 60.92 37.98 16.78
C LYS A 250 62.00 37.01 17.25
N ALA A 251 61.91 35.73 16.87
CA ALA A 251 62.93 34.75 17.20
C ALA A 251 64.30 35.11 16.61
N ARG A 252 64.36 35.60 15.36
CA ARG A 252 65.61 36.09 14.74
C ARG A 252 66.16 37.33 15.41
N HIS A 253 65.30 38.24 15.84
CA HIS A 253 65.71 39.45 16.54
C HIS A 253 66.21 39.12 17.96
N GLU A 254 65.52 38.25 18.68
CA GLU A 254 65.95 37.71 19.97
C GLU A 254 67.28 36.94 19.83
N GLU A 255 67.44 36.14 18.78
CA GLU A 255 68.67 35.41 18.47
C GLU A 255 69.82 36.35 18.10
N ALA A 256 69.58 37.43 17.36
CA ALA A 256 70.57 38.46 17.05
C ALA A 256 71.01 39.21 18.31
N ILE A 257 70.05 39.60 19.17
CA ILE A 257 70.35 40.24 20.47
C ILE A 257 71.14 39.29 21.38
N LEU A 258 70.81 38.00 21.38
CA LEU A 258 71.58 36.98 22.09
C LEU A 258 73.02 36.91 21.55
N LYS A 259 73.21 36.82 20.23
CA LYS A 259 74.55 36.80 19.60
C LYS A 259 75.37 38.06 19.87
N ASP A 260 74.77 39.23 19.83
CA ASP A 260 75.47 40.49 20.15
C ASP A 260 75.90 40.52 21.62
N LYS A 261 75.05 40.02 22.52
CA LYS A 261 75.39 39.84 23.94
C LYS A 261 76.48 38.77 24.13
N GLU A 262 76.47 37.70 23.36
CA GLU A 262 77.50 36.65 23.37
C GLU A 262 78.87 37.22 22.97
N VAL A 263 78.95 37.98 21.87
CA VAL A 263 80.19 38.64 21.44
C VAL A 263 80.68 39.62 22.50
N ALA A 264 79.79 40.37 23.14
CA ALA A 264 80.15 41.27 24.24
C ALA A 264 80.70 40.52 25.46
N VAL A 265 80.17 39.33 25.78
CA VAL A 265 80.67 38.46 26.86
C VAL A 265 82.03 37.87 26.49
N GLU A 266 82.21 37.38 25.26
CA GLU A 266 83.50 36.87 24.78
C GLU A 266 84.60 37.93 24.81
N GLU A 267 84.28 39.18 24.46
CA GLU A 267 85.22 40.29 24.57
C GLU A 267 85.59 40.61 26.02
N LYS A 268 84.64 40.58 26.95
CA LYS A 268 84.89 40.76 28.40
C LYS A 268 85.78 39.63 28.95
N ILE A 269 85.60 38.39 28.49
CA ILE A 269 86.44 37.23 28.83
C ILE A 269 87.86 37.43 28.30
N LYS A 270 88.01 37.83 27.02
CA LYS A 270 89.33 38.11 26.40
C LYS A 270 90.07 39.26 27.10
N LYS A 271 89.35 40.28 27.56
CA LYS A 271 89.88 41.46 28.28
C LYS A 271 90.06 41.23 29.79
N LYS A 272 89.83 40.01 30.33
CA LYS A 272 89.93 39.63 31.76
C LYS A 272 89.15 40.53 32.73
N GLN A 273 88.01 41.05 32.31
CA GLN A 273 87.14 41.88 33.15
C GLN A 273 86.17 41.02 33.99
N LYS A 274 85.66 41.56 35.11
CA LYS A 274 84.70 40.84 35.98
C LYS A 274 83.39 40.59 35.24
N LEU A 275 82.98 39.32 35.13
CA LEU A 275 81.70 38.92 34.54
C LEU A 275 80.54 39.22 35.50
N THR A 276 79.40 39.66 34.96
CA THR A 276 78.17 39.84 35.74
C THR A 276 77.29 38.59 35.71
N THR A 277 76.33 38.50 36.64
CA THR A 277 75.42 37.35 36.77
C THR A 277 74.57 37.11 35.52
N GLU A 278 74.24 38.18 34.78
CA GLU A 278 73.54 38.11 33.50
C GLU A 278 74.41 37.55 32.38
N ASP A 279 75.70 37.89 32.35
CA ASP A 279 76.68 37.38 31.39
C ASP A 279 76.90 35.84 31.56
N LEU A 280 76.85 35.34 32.80
CA LEU A 280 76.94 33.91 33.12
C LEU A 280 75.70 33.11 32.70
N LEU A 281 74.51 33.71 32.79
CA LEU A 281 73.25 33.09 32.36
C LEU A 281 73.18 32.92 30.84
N VAL A 282 73.68 33.90 30.08
CA VAL A 282 73.81 33.81 28.61
C VAL A 282 74.73 32.65 28.23
N PHE A 283 75.88 32.52 28.91
CA PHE A 283 76.83 31.43 28.66
C PHE A 283 76.29 30.04 29.06
N GLN A 284 75.55 29.93 30.15
CA GLN A 284 74.83 28.69 30.52
C GLN A 284 73.76 28.31 29.50
N SER A 285 73.02 29.30 28.97
CA SER A 285 72.01 29.06 27.95
C SER A 285 72.61 28.56 26.62
N GLN A 286 73.81 29.04 26.25
CA GLN A 286 74.56 28.51 25.11
C GLN A 286 75.01 27.07 25.32
N ALA A 287 75.57 26.74 26.48
CA ALA A 287 75.99 25.37 26.79
C ALA A 287 74.82 24.37 26.71
N LEU A 288 73.66 24.76 27.25
CA LEU A 288 72.42 23.96 27.18
C LEU A 288 71.86 23.84 25.76
N ASN A 289 72.01 24.87 24.91
CA ASN A 289 71.56 24.83 23.51
C ASN A 289 72.48 23.97 22.64
N LEU A 290 73.79 24.00 22.86
CA LEU A 290 74.76 23.10 22.21
C LEU A 290 74.51 21.63 22.57
N GLU A 291 74.21 21.36 23.84
CA GLU A 291 73.89 20.01 24.33
C GLU A 291 72.57 19.48 23.74
N LYS A 292 71.54 20.34 23.64
CA LYS A 292 70.27 20.00 22.97
C LYS A 292 70.43 19.79 21.47
N ALA A 293 71.27 20.58 20.78
CA ALA A 293 71.57 20.38 19.36
C ALA A 293 72.31 19.05 19.11
N ALA A 294 73.28 18.70 19.97
CA ALA A 294 73.97 17.41 19.93
C ALA A 294 73.00 16.23 20.20
N SER A 295 72.03 16.38 21.09
CA SER A 295 71.02 15.34 21.37
C SER A 295 70.04 15.11 20.21
N LYS A 296 69.67 16.16 19.46
CA LYS A 296 68.80 16.06 18.27
C LYS A 296 69.53 15.45 17.07
N GLY A 297 70.83 15.75 16.91
CA GLY A 297 71.67 15.12 15.88
C GLY A 297 71.74 13.61 16.06
N LYS A 298 71.99 13.14 17.29
CA LYS A 298 72.05 11.71 17.63
C LYS A 298 70.72 10.99 17.42
N ARG A 299 69.59 11.60 17.81
CA ARG A 299 68.25 11.04 17.59
C ARG A 299 67.89 10.93 16.10
N ASN A 300 68.25 11.92 15.28
CA ASN A 300 68.01 11.87 13.84
C ASN A 300 68.93 10.87 13.12
N GLU A 301 70.15 10.64 13.61
CA GLU A 301 71.04 9.58 13.10
C GLU A 301 70.56 8.19 13.51
N GLU A 302 70.06 8.01 14.73
CA GLU A 302 69.43 6.77 15.20
C GLU A 302 68.13 6.46 14.44
N GLU A 303 67.26 7.45 14.21
CA GLU A 303 66.05 7.28 13.40
C GLU A 303 66.39 6.94 11.94
N ARG A 304 67.40 7.57 11.34
CA ARG A 304 67.85 7.24 9.98
C ARG A 304 68.49 5.85 9.89
N ALA A 305 69.30 5.46 10.87
CA ALA A 305 69.88 4.12 10.93
C ALA A 305 68.80 3.04 11.10
N SER A 306 67.76 3.30 11.90
CA SER A 306 66.63 2.39 12.05
C SER A 306 65.80 2.25 10.77
N GLN A 307 65.61 3.34 10.01
CA GLN A 307 64.90 3.32 8.73
C GLN A 307 65.70 2.65 7.59
N GLN A 308 67.03 2.74 7.62
CA GLN A 308 67.89 2.00 6.69
C GLN A 308 67.94 0.50 7.01
N GLN A 309 67.97 0.12 8.29
CA GLN A 309 67.90 -1.29 8.69
C GLN A 309 66.55 -1.94 8.34
N SER A 310 65.44 -1.21 8.46
CA SER A 310 64.13 -1.72 8.00
C SER A 310 64.06 -1.84 6.48
N ALA A 311 64.62 -0.89 5.72
CA ALA A 311 64.64 -0.95 4.26
C ALA A 311 65.56 -2.05 3.70
N ASP A 312 66.68 -2.35 4.37
CA ASP A 312 67.58 -3.44 4.00
C ASP A 312 67.02 -4.83 4.39
N ALA A 313 66.19 -4.90 5.43
CA ALA A 313 65.44 -6.11 5.79
C ALA A 313 64.34 -6.44 4.77
N GLU A 314 63.56 -5.44 4.35
CA GLU A 314 62.52 -5.60 3.31
C GLU A 314 63.13 -6.01 1.95
N LYS A 315 64.33 -5.53 1.60
CA LYS A 315 65.04 -5.96 0.39
C LYS A 315 65.57 -7.38 0.46
N LYS A 316 65.97 -7.86 1.64
CA LYS A 316 66.41 -9.26 1.83
C LYS A 316 65.23 -10.23 1.74
N GLU A 317 64.09 -9.89 2.32
CA GLU A 317 62.88 -10.72 2.17
C GLU A 317 62.41 -10.79 0.71
N ALA A 318 62.50 -9.69 -0.05
CA ALA A 318 62.17 -9.69 -1.47
C ALA A 318 63.12 -10.55 -2.33
N MET A 319 64.43 -10.61 -2.00
CA MET A 319 65.38 -11.48 -2.71
C MET A 319 65.23 -12.96 -2.35
N ASP A 320 64.89 -13.29 -1.09
CA ASP A 320 64.62 -14.68 -0.66
C ASP A 320 63.30 -15.23 -1.24
N GLU A 321 62.34 -14.36 -1.58
CA GLU A 321 61.12 -14.74 -2.32
C GLU A 321 61.37 -14.99 -3.81
N GLU A 322 62.25 -14.20 -4.46
CA GLU A 322 62.66 -14.43 -5.86
C GLU A 322 63.49 -15.72 -6.03
N GLU A 323 64.42 -16.01 -5.10
CA GLU A 323 65.23 -17.26 -5.16
C GLU A 323 64.37 -18.52 -4.94
N LYS A 324 63.29 -18.43 -4.15
CA LYS A 324 62.31 -19.51 -4.00
C LYS A 324 61.48 -19.72 -5.26
N ALA A 325 61.15 -18.66 -6.00
CA ALA A 325 60.41 -18.76 -7.25
C ALA A 325 61.23 -19.49 -8.35
N GLU A 326 62.52 -19.14 -8.52
CA GLU A 326 63.39 -19.75 -9.54
C GLU A 326 63.75 -21.23 -9.25
N SER A 327 63.71 -21.67 -7.98
CA SER A 327 63.94 -23.08 -7.63
C SER A 327 62.76 -24.02 -7.95
N SER A 328 61.57 -23.47 -8.25
CA SER A 328 60.36 -24.25 -8.54
C SER A 328 60.16 -24.59 -10.03
N ASP A 329 60.79 -23.84 -10.95
CA ASP A 329 60.68 -24.05 -12.41
C ASP A 329 61.75 -25.00 -13.00
N GLY A 330 62.68 -25.50 -12.18
CA GLY A 330 63.77 -26.39 -12.62
C GLY A 330 63.48 -27.90 -12.61
N LYS A 331 62.24 -28.34 -12.31
CA LYS A 331 61.85 -29.76 -12.31
C LYS A 331 60.68 -30.02 -13.27
N SER A 332 60.91 -29.82 -14.56
CA SER A 332 60.15 -30.48 -15.62
C SER A 332 61.00 -30.53 -16.88
N ASN A 333 61.84 -31.55 -16.95
CA ASN A 333 62.29 -32.15 -18.21
C ASN A 333 62.40 -33.65 -18.02
#